data_AF-A0A9D7Y3L2-F1
#
_entry.id   AF-A0A9D7Y3L2-F1
#
_cell.length_a   1.000
_cell.length_b   1.000
_cell.length_c   1.000
_cell.angle_alpha   90.00
_cell.angle_beta   90.00
_cell.angle_gamma   90.00
#
_symmetry.space_group_name_H-M   'P 1'
#
loop_
_entity.id
_entity.type
_entity.pdbx_description
1 polymer ?
#
loop_
_entity_poly.entity_id
_entity_poly.type
_entity_poly.pdbx_seq_one_letter_code
_entity_poly.pdbx_strand_id
1 'polypeptide(L)'
;MDSILVKYTYIGSDNHANVNYKKLGKLLSGQKISDMIEFNIGAGNITDVRLIIEINPDNNQPELNLFNNTLTVQFGVKRDQTNPLLDILFDGIHIMDGDIVSPKPEILITLEDDNKLLPVTDPNLFEMKLDTGRNQIMEIPMTSPQIKFTPAGNGNTTAKIQYYPNLKEGDYKLIVQAKDASGNKSGVNPRSVNFKVIERQSISNVLNYQNPFSTSTQFVFTLTGEEVPEIMSISIMTVSGKVVREITKEELGPLHIGLNRSEYKWDGTDDYGSKLANGVYLYKVNTRKKDKSLYDQFSLEKTDSYFTKGFGKLVILR
;
A
#
# COMPACT_ATOMS: atom_id res chain seq x y z
N MET A 1 22.47 -36.64 37.55
CA MET A 1 22.44 -35.21 37.17
C MET A 1 20.99 -34.77 37.16
N ASP A 2 20.71 -33.75 37.94
CA ASP A 2 19.43 -33.05 37.95
C ASP A 2 19.37 -32.10 36.72
N SER A 3 18.36 -31.23 36.68
CA SER A 3 18.29 -30.06 35.81
C SER A 3 19.55 -29.19 35.91
N ILE A 4 19.93 -28.56 34.79
CA ILE A 4 20.99 -27.56 34.77
C ILE A 4 20.39 -26.20 35.11
N LEU A 5 20.98 -25.48 36.05
CA LEU A 5 20.62 -24.10 36.35
C LEU A 5 21.56 -23.16 35.61
N VAL A 6 21.02 -22.30 34.75
CA VAL A 6 21.77 -21.26 34.06
C VAL A 6 21.45 -19.92 34.72
N LYS A 7 22.46 -19.26 35.28
CA LYS A 7 22.38 -17.87 35.69
C LYS A 7 22.94 -17.01 34.58
N TYR A 8 22.21 -16.00 34.15
CA TYR A 8 22.70 -15.03 33.20
C TYR A 8 22.52 -13.63 33.75
N THR A 9 23.59 -12.85 33.71
CA THR A 9 23.65 -11.48 34.18
C THR A 9 24.01 -10.60 33.00
N TYR A 10 23.21 -9.59 32.70
CA TYR A 10 23.59 -8.56 31.75
C TYR A 10 23.78 -7.23 32.48
N ILE A 11 24.83 -6.52 32.09
CA ILE A 11 25.24 -5.24 32.66
C ILE A 11 25.32 -4.24 31.50
N GLY A 12 24.49 -3.21 31.53
CA GLY A 12 24.51 -2.14 30.55
C GLY A 12 25.57 -1.08 30.85
N SER A 13 25.69 -0.08 30.00
CA SER A 13 26.58 1.07 30.20
C SER A 13 26.16 1.97 31.37
N ASP A 14 24.96 1.76 31.93
CA ASP A 14 24.51 2.35 33.20
C ASP A 14 25.09 1.62 34.44
N ASN A 15 25.88 0.56 34.22
CA ASN A 15 26.44 -0.34 35.22
C ASN A 15 25.39 -1.03 36.12
N HIS A 16 24.13 -1.06 35.71
CA HIS A 16 23.10 -1.80 36.44
C HIS A 16 23.15 -3.28 36.03
N ALA A 17 23.39 -4.16 37.01
CA ALA A 17 23.44 -5.60 36.80
C ALA A 17 22.06 -6.24 36.95
N ASN A 18 21.55 -6.81 35.86
CA ASN A 18 20.29 -7.54 35.85
C ASN A 18 20.56 -9.03 35.85
N VAL A 19 20.25 -9.71 36.96
CA VAL A 19 20.51 -11.13 37.16
C VAL A 19 19.22 -11.92 36.93
N ASN A 20 19.30 -12.96 36.09
CA ASN A 20 18.19 -13.83 35.76
C ASN A 20 18.63 -15.29 35.75
N TYR A 21 17.65 -16.19 35.82
CA TYR A 21 17.89 -17.63 35.86
C TYR A 21 17.01 -18.36 34.85
N LYS A 22 17.55 -19.40 34.22
CA LYS A 22 16.83 -20.34 33.36
C LYS A 22 17.18 -21.76 33.77
N LYS A 23 16.18 -22.61 33.96
CA LYS A 23 16.40 -24.05 34.17
C LYS A 23 16.33 -24.76 32.83
N LEU A 24 17.34 -25.57 32.54
CA LEU A 24 17.37 -26.47 31.40
C LEU A 24 17.03 -27.89 31.84
N GLY A 25 16.64 -28.72 30.88
CA GLY A 25 16.45 -30.14 31.10
C GLY A 25 17.72 -30.84 31.58
N LYS A 26 17.54 -32.08 32.05
CA LYS A 26 18.65 -32.95 32.44
C LYS A 26 19.57 -33.21 31.25
N LEU A 27 20.88 -33.04 31.45
CA LEU A 27 21.90 -33.43 30.47
C LEU A 27 22.35 -34.87 30.73
N LEU A 28 22.13 -35.77 29.77
CA LEU A 28 22.62 -37.15 29.84
C LEU A 28 24.06 -37.24 29.32
N SER A 29 24.75 -38.30 29.73
CA SER A 29 26.12 -38.56 29.30
C SER A 29 26.22 -38.60 27.77
N GLY A 30 27.19 -37.88 27.21
CA GLY A 30 27.44 -37.79 25.77
C GLY A 30 26.44 -36.93 24.98
N GLN A 31 25.41 -36.37 25.62
CA GLN A 31 24.46 -35.48 24.95
C GLN A 31 24.92 -34.02 24.94
N LYS A 32 24.25 -33.22 24.12
CA LYS A 32 24.36 -31.76 24.09
C LYS A 32 22.98 -31.16 24.26
N ILE A 33 22.88 -30.06 24.99
CA ILE A 33 21.69 -29.22 25.07
C ILE A 33 22.03 -27.89 24.40
N SER A 34 21.12 -27.41 23.54
CA SER A 34 21.19 -26.08 22.92
C SER A 34 19.92 -25.33 23.28
N ASP A 35 20.06 -24.07 23.67
CA ASP A 35 18.93 -23.24 24.08
C ASP A 35 19.24 -21.76 23.78
N MET A 36 18.20 -20.93 23.78
CA MET A 36 18.26 -19.49 23.56
C MET A 36 17.87 -18.73 24.84
N ILE A 37 18.57 -17.64 25.11
CA ILE A 37 18.22 -16.69 26.17
C ILE A 37 17.76 -15.41 25.49
N GLU A 38 16.54 -14.98 25.82
CA GLU A 38 15.99 -13.69 25.40
C GLU A 38 15.94 -12.77 26.61
N PHE A 39 16.41 -11.54 26.45
CA PHE A 39 16.34 -10.52 27.49
C PHE A 39 16.20 -9.14 26.85
N ASN A 40 15.53 -8.24 27.56
CA ASN A 40 15.35 -6.86 27.14
C ASN A 40 16.36 -5.98 27.88
N ILE A 41 17.15 -5.23 27.14
CA ILE A 41 18.16 -4.30 27.69
C ILE A 41 17.60 -2.88 27.91
N GLY A 42 16.29 -2.69 27.76
CA GLY A 42 15.59 -1.43 27.95
C GLY A 42 15.65 -0.50 26.72
N ALA A 43 14.95 0.63 26.82
CA ALA A 43 15.01 1.72 25.86
C ALA A 43 16.02 2.79 26.33
N GLY A 44 16.92 3.26 25.47
CA GLY A 44 17.84 4.36 25.82
C GLY A 44 19.24 4.26 25.22
N ASN A 45 20.20 4.92 25.87
CA ASN A 45 21.59 5.08 25.45
C ASN A 45 22.50 3.90 25.85
N ILE A 46 21.95 2.71 26.10
CA ILE A 46 22.76 1.53 26.40
C ILE A 46 23.49 1.13 25.12
N THR A 47 24.79 1.40 25.10
CA THR A 47 25.63 1.25 23.92
C THR A 47 26.59 0.08 24.01
N ASP A 48 26.80 -0.42 25.23
CA ASP A 48 27.68 -1.53 25.54
C ASP A 48 27.02 -2.41 26.58
N VAL A 49 27.01 -3.71 26.32
CA VAL A 49 26.40 -4.72 27.18
C VAL A 49 27.41 -5.82 27.44
N ARG A 50 27.64 -6.09 28.72
CA ARG A 50 28.39 -7.27 29.17
C ARG A 50 27.40 -8.33 29.63
N LEU A 51 27.38 -9.47 28.94
CA LEU A 51 26.62 -10.66 29.29
C LEU A 51 27.54 -11.69 29.94
N ILE A 52 27.18 -12.13 31.14
CA ILE A 52 27.86 -13.16 31.91
C ILE A 52 26.88 -14.32 32.06
N ILE A 53 27.26 -15.51 31.60
CA ILE A 53 26.48 -16.74 31.75
C ILE A 53 27.27 -17.67 32.65
N GLU A 54 26.62 -18.19 33.68
CA GLU A 54 27.15 -19.14 34.65
C GLU A 54 26.28 -20.40 34.66
N ILE A 55 26.91 -21.54 34.42
CA ILE A 55 26.28 -22.87 34.48
C ILE A 55 26.44 -23.43 35.89
N ASN A 56 25.33 -23.87 36.48
CA ASN A 56 25.22 -24.38 37.85
C ASN A 56 25.92 -23.46 38.87
N PRO A 57 25.48 -22.17 38.96
CA PRO A 57 26.07 -21.21 39.90
C PRO A 57 26.00 -21.73 41.34
N ASP A 58 26.92 -21.29 42.18
CA ASP A 58 26.99 -21.66 43.61
C ASP A 58 27.04 -23.18 43.86
N ASN A 59 27.67 -23.93 42.95
CA ASN A 59 27.73 -25.40 42.97
C ASN A 59 26.35 -26.06 43.01
N ASN A 60 25.36 -25.49 42.30
CA ASN A 60 24.00 -26.00 42.26
C ASN A 60 23.92 -27.48 41.83
N GLN A 61 24.89 -27.95 41.06
CA GLN A 61 25.14 -29.36 40.78
C GLN A 61 26.61 -29.70 41.06
N PRO A 62 26.91 -30.89 41.61
CA PRO A 62 28.29 -31.35 41.76
C PRO A 62 28.93 -31.59 40.39
N GLU A 63 30.05 -30.90 40.13
CA GLU A 63 30.83 -31.03 38.90
C GLU A 63 32.32 -31.17 39.23
N LEU A 64 33.05 -31.89 38.37
CA LEU A 64 34.49 -32.08 38.53
C LEU A 64 35.30 -30.83 38.17
N ASN A 65 34.81 -30.07 37.19
CA ASN A 65 35.47 -28.88 36.66
C ASN A 65 34.45 -27.74 36.65
N LEU A 66 34.82 -26.62 37.26
CA LEU A 66 33.98 -25.41 37.31
C LEU A 66 34.53 -24.27 36.44
N PHE A 67 35.78 -24.37 36.00
CA PHE A 67 36.46 -23.30 35.25
C PHE A 67 35.85 -23.06 33.86
N ASN A 68 35.08 -24.02 33.34
CA ASN A 68 34.41 -23.97 32.05
C ASN A 68 32.90 -23.66 32.16
N ASN A 69 32.43 -23.26 33.34
CA ASN A 69 31.02 -22.98 33.58
C ASN A 69 30.67 -21.51 33.39
N THR A 70 31.64 -20.64 33.14
CA THR A 70 31.41 -19.20 32.93
C THR A 70 31.78 -18.77 31.52
N LEU A 71 30.85 -18.09 30.86
CA LEU A 71 31.06 -17.38 29.61
C LEU A 71 30.83 -15.89 29.84
N THR A 72 31.75 -15.05 29.42
CA THR A 72 31.57 -13.59 29.40
C THR A 72 31.70 -13.09 27.97
N VAL A 73 30.68 -12.37 27.50
CA VAL A 73 30.65 -11.74 26.19
C VAL A 73 30.35 -10.26 26.38
N GLN A 74 31.07 -9.41 25.66
CA GLN A 74 30.81 -7.97 25.61
C GLN A 74 30.49 -7.60 24.17
N PHE A 75 29.41 -6.85 23.98
CA PHE A 75 28.95 -6.43 22.66
C PHE A 75 28.31 -5.05 22.70
N GLY A 76 28.49 -4.30 21.61
CA GLY A 76 27.88 -3.00 21.44
C GLY A 76 26.45 -3.10 20.91
N VAL A 77 25.57 -2.25 21.42
CA VAL A 77 24.20 -2.08 20.92
C VAL A 77 24.12 -0.71 20.29
N LYS A 78 23.59 -0.64 19.07
CA LYS A 78 23.35 0.63 18.39
C LYS A 78 21.87 0.84 18.24
N ARG A 79 21.43 2.07 18.50
CA ARG A 79 20.09 2.50 18.13
C ARG A 79 19.96 2.39 16.60
N ASP A 80 18.80 1.94 16.17
CA ASP A 80 18.41 1.99 14.78
C ASP A 80 18.28 3.44 14.29
N GLN A 81 18.85 3.73 13.13
CA GLN A 81 18.84 5.04 12.49
C GLN A 81 18.26 4.99 11.07
N THR A 82 17.84 3.82 10.62
CA THR A 82 17.25 3.65 9.29
C THR A 82 15.83 4.20 9.32
N ASN A 83 15.46 4.98 8.30
CA ASN A 83 14.09 5.48 8.19
C ASN A 83 13.19 4.38 7.60
N PRO A 84 12.01 4.13 8.18
CA PRO A 84 11.05 3.20 7.57
C PRO A 84 10.48 3.79 6.28
N LEU A 85 10.07 2.94 5.35
CA LEU A 85 9.46 3.32 4.08
C LEU A 85 7.94 3.42 4.22
N LEU A 86 7.39 4.60 3.99
CA LEU A 86 5.94 4.86 3.96
C LEU A 86 5.43 4.89 2.52
N ASP A 87 4.38 4.12 2.24
CA ASP A 87 3.68 4.14 0.94
C ASP A 87 2.17 4.33 1.12
N ILE A 88 1.51 4.89 0.09
CA ILE A 88 0.08 5.23 0.10
C ILE A 88 -0.53 4.80 -1.24
N LEU A 89 -1.54 3.95 -1.16
CA LEU A 89 -2.32 3.46 -2.30
C LEU A 89 -3.79 3.85 -2.13
N PHE A 90 -4.45 4.20 -3.23
CA PHE A 90 -5.88 4.46 -3.30
C PHE A 90 -6.49 3.39 -4.20
N ASP A 91 -7.44 2.63 -3.68
CA ASP A 91 -8.11 1.52 -4.39
C ASP A 91 -7.09 0.54 -5.04
N GLY A 92 -5.93 0.36 -4.40
CA GLY A 92 -4.85 -0.52 -4.84
C GLY A 92 -3.84 0.09 -5.83
N ILE A 93 -3.97 1.37 -6.21
CA ILE A 93 -3.06 2.04 -7.15
C ILE A 93 -2.41 3.30 -6.55
N HIS A 94 -1.25 3.66 -7.08
CA HIS A 94 -0.66 4.99 -6.86
C HIS A 94 -1.39 6.02 -7.72
N ILE A 95 -1.70 7.17 -7.13
CA ILE A 95 -2.29 8.29 -7.83
C ILE A 95 -1.30 9.45 -7.95
N MET A 96 -1.49 10.26 -8.98
CA MET A 96 -0.80 11.53 -9.15
C MET A 96 -1.58 12.66 -8.46
N ASP A 97 -0.88 13.75 -8.16
CA ASP A 97 -1.52 14.92 -7.57
C ASP A 97 -2.62 15.48 -8.49
N GLY A 98 -3.84 15.58 -7.95
CA GLY A 98 -5.03 16.07 -8.66
C GLY A 98 -5.87 14.98 -9.34
N ASP A 99 -5.46 13.71 -9.24
CA ASP A 99 -6.24 12.59 -9.74
C ASP A 99 -7.60 12.47 -9.03
N ILE A 100 -8.56 11.87 -9.73
CA ILE A 100 -9.90 11.65 -9.22
C ILE A 100 -9.95 10.34 -8.45
N VAL A 101 -10.52 10.39 -7.25
CA VAL A 101 -10.68 9.28 -6.32
C VAL A 101 -12.17 9.09 -6.02
N SER A 102 -12.57 7.84 -5.74
CA SER A 102 -13.93 7.51 -5.30
C SER A 102 -14.33 8.32 -4.04
N PRO A 103 -15.60 8.72 -3.88
CA PRO A 103 -16.11 9.24 -2.60
C PRO A 103 -16.00 8.23 -1.44
N LYS A 104 -15.88 6.94 -1.73
CA LYS A 104 -15.68 5.86 -0.73
C LYS A 104 -14.45 5.02 -1.08
N PRO A 105 -13.25 5.60 -1.05
CA PRO A 105 -12.04 4.89 -1.44
C PRO A 105 -11.58 3.95 -0.33
N GLU A 106 -10.86 2.91 -0.71
CA GLU A 106 -9.93 2.24 0.20
C GLU A 106 -8.57 2.93 0.11
N ILE A 107 -8.13 3.55 1.20
CA ILE A 107 -6.79 4.14 1.29
C ILE A 107 -5.92 3.20 2.12
N LEU A 108 -4.98 2.53 1.46
CA LEU A 108 -4.00 1.66 2.11
C LEU A 108 -2.71 2.44 2.34
N ILE A 109 -2.36 2.62 3.61
CA ILE A 109 -1.08 3.16 4.03
C ILE A 109 -0.23 2.02 4.58
N THR A 110 1.00 1.89 4.11
CA THR A 110 1.95 0.88 4.60
C THR A 110 3.20 1.54 5.17
N LEU A 111 3.76 0.93 6.21
CA LEU A 111 5.05 1.30 6.79
C LEU A 111 5.92 0.06 6.86
N GLU A 112 6.99 0.03 6.07
CA GLU A 112 7.96 -1.06 6.04
C GLU A 112 9.24 -0.63 6.78
N ASP A 113 9.65 -1.45 7.75
CA ASP A 113 10.85 -1.25 8.54
C ASP A 113 11.73 -2.51 8.46
N ASP A 114 13.00 -2.37 8.11
CA ASP A 114 13.92 -3.52 7.95
C ASP A 114 14.31 -4.14 9.31
N ASN A 115 14.00 -3.46 10.41
CA ASN A 115 14.23 -3.93 11.76
C ASN A 115 13.22 -4.99 12.23
N LYS A 116 13.59 -6.27 12.08
CA LYS A 116 12.77 -7.42 12.51
C LYS A 116 12.64 -7.57 14.04
N LEU A 117 13.51 -6.93 14.82
CA LEU A 117 13.50 -7.06 16.28
C LEU A 117 12.52 -6.09 16.94
N LEU A 118 12.22 -4.99 16.26
CA LEU A 118 11.35 -3.92 16.75
C LEU A 118 10.20 -3.67 15.76
N PRO A 119 9.32 -4.65 15.54
CA PRO A 119 8.21 -4.49 14.60
C PRO A 119 7.27 -3.37 15.02
N VAL A 120 6.72 -2.66 14.03
CA VAL A 120 5.72 -1.61 14.23
C VAL A 120 4.39 -2.25 14.61
N THR A 121 4.07 -2.24 15.92
CA THR A 121 2.85 -2.85 16.47
C THR A 121 1.86 -1.84 17.06
N ASP A 122 2.24 -0.58 17.21
CA ASP A 122 1.38 0.47 17.77
C ASP A 122 0.85 1.39 16.65
N PRO A 123 -0.47 1.49 16.45
CA PRO A 123 -1.04 2.37 15.44
C PRO A 123 -0.76 3.86 15.72
N ASN A 124 -0.51 4.27 16.96
CA ASN A 124 -0.22 5.68 17.31
C ASN A 124 1.13 6.17 16.79
N LEU A 125 1.95 5.28 16.21
CA LEU A 125 3.14 5.64 15.46
C LEU A 125 2.81 6.31 14.11
N PHE A 126 1.55 6.27 13.68
CA PHE A 126 1.04 6.97 12.50
C PHE A 126 0.30 8.25 12.90
N GLU A 127 0.64 9.34 12.21
CA GLU A 127 -0.02 10.64 12.28
C GLU A 127 -0.67 10.92 10.92
N MET A 128 -2.01 10.94 10.88
CA MET A 128 -2.79 11.16 9.66
C MET A 128 -3.63 12.43 9.75
N LYS A 129 -3.62 13.23 8.68
CA LYS A 129 -4.41 14.45 8.54
C LYS A 129 -5.03 14.53 7.16
N LEU A 130 -6.23 15.10 7.09
CA LEU A 130 -6.93 15.36 5.84
C LEU A 130 -7.26 16.85 5.76
N ASP A 131 -6.70 17.53 4.76
CA ASP A 131 -7.17 18.86 4.37
C ASP A 131 -8.36 18.67 3.42
N THR A 132 -9.51 19.24 3.77
CA THR A 132 -10.76 19.13 3.00
C THR A 132 -10.92 20.21 1.93
N GLY A 133 -9.84 20.96 1.66
CA GLY A 133 -9.90 22.17 0.87
C GLY A 133 -10.46 23.32 1.72
N ARG A 134 -10.01 24.55 1.45
CA ARG A 134 -10.26 25.76 2.27
C ARG A 134 -9.42 25.87 3.55
N ASN A 135 -8.23 25.24 3.59
CA ASN A 135 -7.29 25.27 4.73
C ASN A 135 -7.87 24.68 6.03
N GLN A 136 -8.83 23.75 5.92
CA GLN A 136 -9.38 23.05 7.07
C GLN A 136 -8.69 21.69 7.21
N ILE A 137 -7.67 21.64 8.07
CA ILE A 137 -6.94 20.42 8.37
C ILE A 137 -7.65 19.68 9.50
N MET A 138 -8.13 18.47 9.21
CA MET A 138 -8.72 17.56 10.17
C MET A 138 -7.70 16.50 10.56
N GLU A 139 -7.50 16.28 11.86
CA GLU A 139 -6.73 15.12 12.34
C GLU A 139 -7.60 13.87 12.28
N ILE A 140 -7.02 12.77 11.79
CA ILE A 140 -7.68 11.48 11.73
C ILE A 140 -7.17 10.65 12.92
N PRO A 141 -7.97 10.42 13.97
CA PRO A 141 -7.52 9.65 15.12
C PRO A 141 -7.39 8.17 14.76
N MET A 142 -6.33 7.51 15.25
CA MET A 142 -6.07 6.09 15.00
C MET A 142 -7.12 5.16 15.61
N THR A 143 -7.97 5.68 16.49
CA THR A 143 -9.13 4.99 17.08
C THR A 143 -10.40 5.11 16.22
N SER A 144 -10.34 5.79 15.08
CA SER A 144 -11.49 5.97 14.19
C SER A 144 -12.05 4.61 13.73
N PRO A 145 -13.37 4.40 13.72
CA PRO A 145 -13.99 3.17 13.21
C PRO A 145 -13.79 2.98 11.70
N GLN A 146 -13.35 4.01 10.99
CA GLN A 146 -13.01 3.95 9.57
C GLN A 146 -11.60 3.40 9.33
N ILE A 147 -10.84 3.10 10.39
CA ILE A 147 -9.48 2.59 10.30
C ILE A 147 -9.42 1.15 10.76
N LYS A 148 -8.74 0.33 9.97
CA LYS A 148 -8.31 -1.01 10.35
C LYS A 148 -6.79 -1.06 10.33
N PHE A 149 -6.20 -1.24 11.50
CA PHE A 149 -4.76 -1.41 11.67
C PHE A 149 -4.38 -2.88 11.66
N THR A 150 -3.29 -3.21 10.95
CA THR A 150 -2.65 -4.52 10.98
C THR A 150 -1.19 -4.32 11.39
N PRO A 151 -0.75 -4.84 12.55
CA PRO A 151 0.62 -4.68 13.02
C PRO A 151 1.61 -5.49 12.17
N ALA A 152 2.87 -5.05 12.15
CA ALA A 152 4.00 -5.88 11.73
C ALA A 152 4.27 -6.99 12.76
N GLY A 153 4.89 -8.09 12.34
CA GLY A 153 5.19 -9.24 13.20
C GLY A 153 5.12 -10.58 12.47
N ASN A 154 5.49 -11.67 13.15
CA ASN A 154 5.48 -13.04 12.60
C ASN A 154 6.25 -13.19 11.28
N GLY A 155 7.38 -12.48 11.14
CA GLY A 155 8.21 -12.48 9.92
C GLY A 155 7.79 -11.45 8.86
N ASN A 156 6.68 -10.73 9.06
CA ASN A 156 6.31 -9.58 8.25
C ASN A 156 6.84 -8.28 8.87
N THR A 157 7.56 -7.49 8.07
CA THR A 157 8.17 -6.20 8.43
C THR A 157 7.27 -5.00 8.15
N THR A 158 6.09 -5.22 7.56
CA THR A 158 5.19 -4.15 7.13
C THR A 158 3.96 -4.05 8.02
N ALA A 159 3.78 -2.89 8.65
CA ALA A 159 2.53 -2.50 9.29
C ALA A 159 1.60 -1.81 8.27
N LYS A 160 0.29 -1.97 8.43
CA LYS A 160 -0.71 -1.48 7.48
C LYS A 160 -1.85 -0.75 8.18
N ILE A 161 -2.27 0.37 7.60
CA ILE A 161 -3.52 1.05 7.89
C ILE A 161 -4.40 0.97 6.65
N GLN A 162 -5.59 0.38 6.79
CA GLN A 162 -6.66 0.51 5.80
C GLN A 162 -7.65 1.56 6.30
N TYR A 163 -7.81 2.65 5.55
CA TYR A 163 -8.69 3.75 5.89
C TYR A 163 -9.84 3.85 4.87
N TYR A 164 -11.07 3.84 5.35
CA TYR A 164 -12.30 3.84 4.56
C TYR A 164 -13.14 5.11 4.81
N PRO A 165 -12.71 6.29 4.32
CA PRO A 165 -13.47 7.52 4.48
C PRO A 165 -14.75 7.53 3.63
N ASN A 166 -15.68 8.40 4.02
CA ASN A 166 -16.82 8.81 3.19
C ASN A 166 -16.67 10.29 2.90
N LEU A 167 -16.18 10.61 1.71
CA LEU A 167 -15.79 11.94 1.27
C LEU A 167 -16.92 12.58 0.47
N LYS A 168 -17.01 13.91 0.55
CA LYS A 168 -17.93 14.69 -0.27
C LYS A 168 -17.23 15.25 -1.49
N GLU A 169 -17.99 15.74 -2.45
CA GLU A 169 -17.39 16.41 -3.59
C GLU A 169 -16.49 17.57 -3.14
N GLY A 170 -15.24 17.58 -3.60
CA GLY A 170 -14.23 18.54 -3.17
C GLY A 170 -12.80 18.14 -3.53
N ASP A 171 -11.88 19.06 -3.28
CA ASP A 171 -10.44 18.83 -3.41
C ASP A 171 -9.86 18.53 -2.03
N TYR A 172 -9.04 17.49 -1.95
CA TYR A 172 -8.50 16.98 -0.70
C TYR A 172 -6.98 16.84 -0.76
N LYS A 173 -6.35 16.92 0.42
CA LYS A 173 -4.95 16.55 0.61
C LYS A 173 -4.82 15.62 1.82
N LEU A 174 -4.47 14.37 1.56
CA LEU A 174 -4.10 13.42 2.61
C LEU A 174 -2.65 13.67 3.00
N ILE A 175 -2.37 13.78 4.30
CA ILE A 175 -1.04 14.01 4.85
C ILE A 175 -0.77 12.92 5.88
N VAL A 176 0.32 12.19 5.69
CA VAL A 176 0.68 11.04 6.54
C VAL A 176 2.16 11.13 6.94
N GLN A 177 2.41 10.98 8.22
CA GLN A 177 3.75 10.77 8.77
C GLN A 177 3.68 9.53 9.65
N ALA A 178 4.68 8.66 9.59
CA ALA A 178 4.80 7.58 10.55
C ALA A 178 6.20 7.51 11.14
N LYS A 179 6.34 6.73 12.21
CA LYS A 179 7.61 6.43 12.88
C LYS A 179 7.75 4.92 13.06
N ASP A 180 8.97 4.42 13.05
CA ASP A 180 9.24 3.07 13.53
C ASP A 180 9.21 3.00 15.08
N ALA A 181 9.40 1.80 15.63
CA ALA A 181 9.47 1.60 17.08
C ALA A 181 10.71 2.24 17.73
N SER A 182 11.74 2.54 16.94
CA SER A 182 12.95 3.26 17.37
C SER A 182 12.80 4.79 17.30
N GLY A 183 11.65 5.28 16.83
CA GLY A 183 11.32 6.70 16.67
C GLY A 183 11.87 7.36 15.40
N ASN A 184 12.41 6.61 14.44
CA ASN A 184 12.83 7.16 13.15
C ASN A 184 11.59 7.46 12.31
N LYS A 185 11.50 8.68 11.79
CA LYS A 185 10.40 9.12 10.94
C LYS A 185 10.50 8.48 9.56
N SER A 186 9.38 8.26 8.89
CA SER A 186 9.33 7.76 7.50
C SER A 186 9.83 8.75 6.43
N GLY A 187 10.31 9.93 6.84
CA GLY A 187 10.85 10.98 5.99
C GLY A 187 11.08 12.26 6.78
N VAL A 188 11.81 13.22 6.19
CA VAL A 188 12.03 14.55 6.78
C VAL A 188 10.71 15.34 6.87
N ASN A 189 9.89 15.22 5.83
CA ASN A 189 8.57 15.83 5.73
C ASN A 189 7.49 14.75 5.65
N PRO A 190 6.27 15.03 6.13
CA PRO A 190 5.12 14.14 5.93
C PRO A 190 4.87 13.91 4.44
N ARG A 191 4.50 12.68 4.08
CA ARG A 191 4.04 12.36 2.72
C ARG A 191 2.66 12.98 2.53
N SER A 192 2.48 13.73 1.45
CA SER A 192 1.17 14.25 1.08
C SER A 192 0.77 13.86 -0.33
N VAL A 193 -0.52 13.61 -0.53
CA VAL A 193 -1.14 13.30 -1.83
C VAL A 193 -2.38 14.17 -1.99
N ASN A 194 -2.44 14.92 -3.09
CA ASN A 194 -3.58 15.76 -3.44
C ASN A 194 -4.51 15.00 -4.40
N PHE A 195 -5.82 15.05 -4.17
CA PHE A 195 -6.78 14.34 -5.01
C PHE A 195 -8.14 15.04 -5.02
N LYS A 196 -8.97 14.69 -6.00
CA LYS A 196 -10.30 15.26 -6.17
C LYS A 196 -11.37 14.19 -6.03
N VAL A 197 -12.46 14.52 -5.34
CA VAL A 197 -13.64 13.67 -5.22
C VAL A 197 -14.77 14.30 -6.03
N ILE A 198 -15.41 13.51 -6.88
CA ILE A 198 -16.59 13.89 -7.67
C ILE A 198 -17.68 12.87 -7.40
N GLU A 199 -18.76 13.27 -6.72
CA GLU A 199 -19.86 12.36 -6.34
C GLU A 199 -20.71 11.96 -7.55
N ARG A 200 -20.83 12.85 -8.54
CA ARG A 200 -21.58 12.58 -9.76
C ARG A 200 -20.97 11.40 -10.51
N GLN A 201 -21.79 10.37 -10.72
CA GLN A 201 -21.44 9.24 -11.58
C GLN A 201 -21.42 9.67 -13.04
N SER A 202 -20.22 9.83 -13.61
CA SER A 202 -20.06 10.25 -14.98
C SER A 202 -18.90 9.58 -15.70
N ILE A 203 -18.97 9.59 -17.02
CA ILE A 203 -17.84 9.29 -17.89
C ILE A 203 -17.49 10.54 -18.70
N SER A 204 -16.19 10.83 -18.78
CA SER A 204 -15.65 11.99 -19.48
C SER A 204 -14.32 11.66 -20.15
N ASN A 205 -13.83 12.58 -20.99
CA ASN A 205 -12.52 12.48 -21.66
C ASN A 205 -12.28 11.17 -22.41
N VAL A 206 -13.33 10.58 -23.00
CA VAL A 206 -13.14 9.37 -23.81
C VAL A 206 -12.42 9.76 -25.09
N LEU A 207 -11.18 9.31 -25.20
CA LEU A 207 -10.29 9.58 -26.32
C LEU A 207 -9.63 8.28 -26.76
N ASN A 208 -9.29 8.18 -28.04
CA ASN A 208 -8.42 7.12 -28.51
C ASN A 208 -6.98 7.63 -28.64
N TYR A 209 -6.01 6.82 -28.22
CA TYR A 209 -4.58 7.10 -28.29
C TYR A 209 -3.83 5.86 -28.81
N GLN A 210 -3.09 5.92 -29.92
CA GLN A 210 -2.81 7.09 -30.77
C GLN A 210 -3.99 7.42 -31.72
N ASN A 211 -4.10 8.69 -32.15
CA ASN A 211 -5.08 9.13 -33.15
C ASN A 211 -4.49 10.26 -34.02
N PRO A 212 -4.36 10.09 -35.35
CA PRO A 212 -4.58 8.87 -36.13
C PRO A 212 -3.67 7.70 -35.73
N PHE A 213 -4.03 6.46 -36.08
CA PHE A 213 -3.19 5.28 -35.84
C PHE A 213 -3.01 4.42 -37.09
N SER A 214 -1.89 3.68 -37.13
CA SER A 214 -1.58 2.73 -38.21
C SER A 214 -1.55 1.26 -37.79
N THR A 215 -1.12 1.00 -36.56
CA THR A 215 -1.01 -0.35 -36.00
C THR A 215 -2.12 -0.66 -35.01
N SER A 216 -2.27 0.16 -33.96
CA SER A 216 -3.31 -0.01 -32.95
C SER A 216 -3.60 1.28 -32.19
N THR A 217 -4.76 1.36 -31.56
CA THR A 217 -5.15 2.43 -30.63
C THR A 217 -5.76 1.83 -29.36
N GLN A 218 -5.62 2.55 -28.25
CA GLN A 218 -6.32 2.28 -26.99
C GLN A 218 -7.30 3.40 -26.69
N PHE A 219 -8.24 3.14 -25.79
CA PHE A 219 -9.13 4.16 -25.27
C PHE A 219 -8.69 4.60 -23.90
N VAL A 220 -8.63 5.91 -23.69
CA VAL A 220 -8.38 6.57 -22.42
C VAL A 220 -9.66 7.28 -22.05
N PHE A 221 -10.11 7.15 -20.80
CA PHE A 221 -11.34 7.77 -20.33
C PHE A 221 -11.28 7.97 -18.81
N THR A 222 -12.10 8.88 -18.30
CA THR A 222 -12.19 9.18 -16.87
C THR A 222 -13.57 8.77 -16.35
N LEU A 223 -13.60 7.95 -15.31
CA LEU A 223 -14.81 7.57 -14.57
C LEU A 223 -14.87 8.33 -13.25
N THR A 224 -16.05 8.81 -12.87
CA THR A 224 -16.30 9.49 -11.60
C THR A 224 -17.49 8.87 -10.86
N GLY A 225 -17.66 9.18 -9.57
CA GLY A 225 -18.71 8.65 -8.71
C GLY A 225 -18.24 7.50 -7.81
N GLU A 226 -19.18 6.87 -7.11
CA GLU A 226 -18.88 5.85 -6.09
C GLU A 226 -18.60 4.45 -6.65
N GLU A 227 -19.17 4.13 -7.81
CA GLU A 227 -19.14 2.77 -8.36
C GLU A 227 -18.94 2.80 -9.86
N VAL A 228 -18.07 1.92 -10.39
CA VAL A 228 -17.88 1.79 -11.84
C VAL A 228 -19.15 1.28 -12.55
N PRO A 229 -19.34 1.60 -13.85
CA PRO A 229 -20.49 1.11 -14.62
C PRO A 229 -20.60 -0.42 -14.62
N GLU A 230 -21.82 -0.96 -14.53
CA GLU A 230 -22.04 -2.40 -14.63
C GLU A 230 -21.81 -2.87 -16.07
N ILE A 231 -22.37 -2.13 -17.03
CA ILE A 231 -22.20 -2.36 -18.46
C ILE A 231 -21.44 -1.18 -19.05
N MET A 232 -20.38 -1.49 -19.79
CA MET A 232 -19.60 -0.53 -20.56
C MET A 232 -19.16 -1.15 -21.88
N SER A 233 -19.37 -0.46 -22.99
CA SER A 233 -18.80 -0.83 -24.28
C SER A 233 -18.45 0.40 -25.11
N ILE A 234 -17.52 0.23 -26.06
CA ILE A 234 -17.17 1.25 -27.04
C ILE A 234 -17.53 0.69 -28.42
N SER A 235 -18.60 1.22 -29.01
CA SER A 235 -19.00 0.88 -30.37
C SER A 235 -18.27 1.75 -31.37
N ILE A 236 -17.58 1.14 -32.32
CA ILE A 236 -16.89 1.79 -33.43
C ILE A 236 -17.75 1.62 -34.68
N MET A 237 -17.95 2.71 -35.41
CA MET A 237 -18.90 2.82 -36.51
C MET A 237 -18.28 3.56 -37.71
N THR A 238 -18.75 3.18 -38.90
CA THR A 238 -18.53 3.99 -40.11
C THR A 238 -19.30 5.32 -40.04
N VAL A 239 -18.95 6.28 -40.91
CA VAL A 239 -19.67 7.57 -41.01
C VAL A 239 -21.15 7.43 -41.40
N SER A 240 -21.55 6.29 -41.96
CA SER A 240 -22.97 5.96 -42.24
C SER A 240 -23.70 5.34 -41.06
N GLY A 241 -23.03 5.13 -39.92
CA GLY A 241 -23.62 4.57 -38.69
C GLY A 241 -23.58 3.05 -38.58
N LYS A 242 -23.03 2.32 -39.57
CA LYS A 242 -22.82 0.87 -39.44
C LYS A 242 -21.74 0.59 -38.39
N VAL A 243 -22.11 -0.14 -37.33
CA VAL A 243 -21.18 -0.68 -36.32
C VAL A 243 -20.27 -1.71 -36.98
N VAL A 244 -18.96 -1.56 -36.77
CA VAL A 244 -17.93 -2.45 -37.31
C VAL A 244 -17.19 -3.23 -36.22
N ARG A 245 -17.13 -2.69 -35.00
CA ARG A 245 -16.49 -3.33 -33.86
C ARG A 245 -17.15 -2.85 -32.58
N GLU A 246 -17.35 -3.75 -31.63
CA GLU A 246 -17.74 -3.40 -30.25
C GLU A 246 -16.69 -3.89 -29.24
N ILE A 247 -15.98 -2.96 -28.61
CA ILE A 247 -15.03 -3.29 -27.54
C ILE A 247 -15.83 -3.47 -26.25
N THR A 248 -15.82 -4.69 -25.70
CA THR A 248 -16.61 -5.02 -24.50
C THR A 248 -15.90 -4.60 -23.22
N LYS A 249 -16.62 -4.62 -22.08
CA LYS A 249 -16.07 -4.31 -20.75
C LYS A 249 -14.88 -5.22 -20.41
N GLU A 250 -14.98 -6.49 -20.77
CA GLU A 250 -13.93 -7.49 -20.53
C GLU A 250 -12.65 -7.14 -21.31
N GLU A 251 -12.79 -6.60 -22.53
CA GLU A 251 -11.67 -6.15 -23.34
C GLU A 251 -11.09 -4.80 -22.86
N LEU A 252 -11.92 -3.93 -22.28
CA LEU A 252 -11.45 -2.70 -21.66
C LEU A 252 -10.54 -2.99 -20.45
N GLY A 253 -10.73 -4.12 -19.76
CA GLY A 253 -9.98 -4.50 -18.57
C GLY A 253 -10.63 -4.04 -17.27
N PRO A 254 -9.94 -4.19 -16.12
CA PRO A 254 -10.47 -3.81 -14.82
C PRO A 254 -10.67 -2.28 -14.76
N LEU A 255 -11.94 -1.88 -14.61
CA LEU A 255 -12.30 -0.47 -14.49
C LEU A 255 -12.15 0.01 -13.05
N HIS A 256 -11.69 1.23 -12.88
CA HIS A 256 -11.63 1.91 -11.58
C HIS A 256 -12.14 3.36 -11.69
N ILE A 257 -12.41 4.00 -10.55
CA ILE A 257 -12.70 5.44 -10.53
C ILE A 257 -11.40 6.21 -10.82
N GLY A 258 -11.49 7.30 -11.59
CA GLY A 258 -10.33 8.05 -12.08
C GLY A 258 -9.98 7.76 -13.54
N LEU A 259 -8.72 7.98 -13.88
CA LEU A 259 -8.21 7.85 -15.25
C LEU A 259 -7.96 6.38 -15.60
N ASN A 260 -8.66 5.88 -16.61
CA ASN A 260 -8.53 4.51 -17.11
C ASN A 260 -7.90 4.50 -18.51
N ARG A 261 -7.20 3.41 -18.81
CA ARG A 261 -6.70 3.10 -20.16
C ARG A 261 -7.05 1.66 -20.48
N SER A 262 -7.67 1.43 -21.65
CA SER A 262 -8.09 0.09 -22.06
C SER A 262 -6.91 -0.86 -22.15
N GLU A 263 -7.04 -2.08 -21.64
CA GLU A 263 -6.03 -3.12 -21.84
C GLU A 263 -5.95 -3.55 -23.31
N TYR A 264 -7.12 -3.74 -23.94
CA TYR A 264 -7.21 -4.06 -25.36
C TYR A 264 -6.69 -2.92 -26.24
N LYS A 265 -5.75 -3.28 -27.12
CA LYS A 265 -5.22 -2.45 -28.20
C LYS A 265 -5.92 -2.84 -29.49
N TRP A 266 -6.92 -2.06 -29.89
CA TRP A 266 -7.64 -2.34 -31.13
C TRP A 266 -6.77 -2.04 -32.34
N ASP A 267 -6.66 -2.99 -33.25
CA ASP A 267 -5.76 -2.99 -34.41
C ASP A 267 -6.43 -2.50 -35.71
N GLY A 268 -7.70 -2.07 -35.63
CA GLY A 268 -8.47 -1.62 -36.79
C GLY A 268 -9.12 -2.74 -37.59
N THR A 269 -9.49 -3.85 -36.96
CA THR A 269 -10.33 -4.90 -37.58
C THR A 269 -11.79 -4.79 -37.16
N ASP A 270 -12.68 -5.39 -37.95
CA ASP A 270 -14.07 -5.62 -37.55
C ASP A 270 -14.21 -6.81 -36.59
N ASP A 271 -15.44 -7.09 -36.12
CA ASP A 271 -15.76 -8.22 -35.25
C ASP A 271 -15.44 -9.60 -35.86
N TYR A 272 -15.23 -9.67 -37.18
CA TYR A 272 -14.86 -10.90 -37.90
C TYR A 272 -13.35 -10.99 -38.20
N GLY A 273 -12.55 -10.05 -37.69
CA GLY A 273 -11.10 -10.00 -37.89
C GLY A 273 -10.66 -9.43 -39.25
N SER A 274 -11.59 -8.89 -40.04
CA SER A 274 -11.26 -8.28 -41.33
C SER A 274 -10.75 -6.85 -41.14
N LYS A 275 -9.68 -6.51 -41.86
CA LYS A 275 -9.06 -5.19 -41.80
C LYS A 275 -9.98 -4.11 -42.37
N LEU A 276 -10.22 -3.05 -41.58
CA LEU A 276 -10.94 -1.86 -42.02
C LEU A 276 -10.13 -0.99 -43.00
N ALA A 277 -10.82 -0.25 -43.86
CA ALA A 277 -10.19 0.66 -44.81
C ALA A 277 -9.60 1.90 -44.13
N ASN A 278 -8.70 2.59 -44.81
CA ASN A 278 -8.23 3.90 -44.38
C ASN A 278 -9.38 4.89 -44.39
N GLY A 279 -9.46 5.73 -43.35
CA GLY A 279 -10.48 6.75 -43.29
C GLY A 279 -10.90 7.13 -41.88
N VAL A 280 -11.98 7.90 -41.84
CA VAL A 280 -12.59 8.41 -40.62
C VAL A 280 -13.67 7.44 -40.15
N TYR A 281 -13.62 7.10 -38.88
CA TYR A 281 -14.64 6.35 -38.16
C TYR A 281 -15.12 7.16 -36.96
N LEU A 282 -16.29 6.82 -36.46
CA LEU A 282 -16.87 7.39 -35.26
C LEU A 282 -16.91 6.32 -34.18
N TYR A 283 -16.77 6.71 -32.92
CA TYR A 283 -17.03 5.82 -31.81
C TYR A 283 -17.99 6.45 -30.81
N LYS A 284 -18.73 5.59 -30.12
CA LYS A 284 -19.68 5.97 -29.09
C LYS A 284 -19.48 5.06 -27.88
N VAL A 285 -19.53 5.67 -26.71
CA VAL A 285 -19.48 4.92 -25.45
C VAL A 285 -20.90 4.64 -24.97
N ASN A 286 -21.15 3.38 -24.64
CA ASN A 286 -22.39 2.92 -24.05
C ASN A 286 -22.11 2.53 -22.60
N THR A 287 -22.79 3.17 -21.66
CA THR A 287 -22.60 2.95 -20.22
C THR A 287 -23.95 2.85 -19.52
N ARG A 288 -24.12 1.84 -18.66
CA ARG A 288 -25.30 1.70 -17.80
C ARG A 288 -24.88 1.47 -16.34
N LYS A 289 -25.67 2.06 -15.44
CA LYS A 289 -25.60 1.84 -13.99
C LYS A 289 -26.23 0.50 -13.61
N LYS A 290 -26.04 0.08 -12.35
CA LYS A 290 -26.64 -1.16 -11.81
C LYS A 290 -28.17 -1.19 -11.88
N ASP A 291 -28.80 -0.03 -11.72
CA ASP A 291 -30.25 0.15 -11.86
C ASP A 291 -30.74 0.22 -13.32
N LYS A 292 -29.85 -0.06 -14.29
CA LYS A 292 -30.06 0.03 -15.75
C LYS A 292 -30.28 1.44 -16.29
N SER A 293 -30.23 2.47 -15.45
CA SER A 293 -30.24 3.86 -15.90
C SER A 293 -28.93 4.23 -16.60
N LEU A 294 -28.98 5.30 -17.40
CA LEU A 294 -27.80 5.76 -18.13
C LEU A 294 -26.80 6.41 -17.15
N TYR A 295 -25.52 6.14 -17.38
CA TYR A 295 -24.45 6.90 -16.76
C TYR A 295 -24.47 8.32 -17.33
N ASP A 296 -24.29 9.34 -16.48
CA ASP A 296 -24.30 10.70 -16.98
C ASP A 296 -23.08 10.91 -17.89
N GLN A 297 -23.31 11.43 -19.09
CA GLN A 297 -22.21 11.92 -19.92
C GLN A 297 -21.88 13.32 -19.43
N PHE A 298 -20.65 13.50 -18.95
CA PHE A 298 -20.17 14.79 -18.48
C PHE A 298 -18.95 15.21 -19.29
N SER A 299 -18.87 16.50 -19.61
CA SER A 299 -17.74 17.08 -20.30
C SER A 299 -16.89 17.87 -19.31
N LEU A 300 -15.60 17.57 -19.28
CA LEU A 300 -14.62 18.48 -18.71
C LEU A 300 -14.24 19.44 -19.83
N GLU A 301 -14.59 20.73 -19.67
CA GLU A 301 -14.63 21.79 -20.69
C GLU A 301 -13.37 21.96 -21.57
N LYS A 302 -12.26 21.27 -21.29
CA LYS A 302 -11.00 21.33 -22.05
C LYS A 302 -10.81 20.24 -23.11
N THR A 303 -11.56 19.15 -23.08
CA THR A 303 -11.33 17.97 -23.96
C THR A 303 -12.37 17.81 -25.07
N ASP A 304 -13.43 18.62 -25.06
CA ASP A 304 -14.60 18.51 -25.94
C ASP A 304 -14.34 18.77 -27.42
N SER A 305 -13.15 19.28 -27.80
CA SER A 305 -12.84 19.52 -29.21
C SER A 305 -12.81 18.25 -30.06
N TYR A 306 -12.64 17.08 -29.44
CA TYR A 306 -12.62 15.77 -30.11
C TYR A 306 -13.89 14.94 -29.92
N PHE A 307 -14.83 15.40 -29.10
CA PHE A 307 -16.08 14.70 -28.76
C PHE A 307 -17.27 15.61 -29.06
N THR A 308 -18.06 15.29 -30.08
CA THR A 308 -19.20 16.14 -30.48
C THR A 308 -20.49 15.34 -30.44
N LYS A 309 -21.47 15.80 -29.65
CA LYS A 309 -22.81 15.18 -29.52
C LYS A 309 -22.78 13.69 -29.12
N GLY A 310 -21.85 13.30 -28.24
CA GLY A 310 -21.74 11.93 -27.75
C GLY A 310 -20.97 10.96 -28.66
N PHE A 311 -20.35 11.47 -29.73
CA PHE A 311 -19.48 10.70 -30.62
C PHE A 311 -18.06 11.26 -30.62
N GLY A 312 -17.08 10.36 -30.53
CA GLY A 312 -15.69 10.69 -30.79
C GLY A 312 -15.29 10.32 -32.21
N LYS A 313 -14.28 11.00 -32.74
CA LYS A 313 -13.72 10.76 -34.07
C LYS A 313 -12.40 9.99 -33.98
N LEU A 314 -12.25 8.95 -34.79
CA LEU A 314 -10.98 8.22 -34.92
C LEU A 314 -10.56 8.10 -36.40
N VAL A 315 -9.26 8.03 -36.66
CA VAL A 315 -8.70 7.97 -38.01
C VAL A 315 -7.72 6.81 -38.14
N ILE A 316 -7.94 5.97 -39.16
CA ILE A 316 -7.08 4.83 -39.51
C ILE A 316 -6.19 5.22 -40.71
N LEU A 317 -4.87 5.04 -40.55
CA LEU A 317 -3.84 5.28 -41.58
C LEU A 317 -3.03 3.99 -41.82
N ARG A 318 -3.25 3.30 -42.94
CA ARG A 318 -2.47 2.12 -43.34
C ARG A 318 -1.72 2.32 -44.64
#